data_AF-A0A8R1I2J0-F1
#
_entry.id   AF-A0A8R1I2J0-F1
#
_cell.length_a   1.000
_cell.length_b   1.000
_cell.length_c   1.000
_cell.angle_alpha   90.00
_cell.angle_beta   90.00
_cell.angle_gamma   90.00
#
_symmetry.space_group_name_H-M   'P 1'
#
loop_
_entity.id
_entity.type
_entity.pdbx_description
1 polymer ?
#
loop_
_entity_poly.entity_id
_entity_poly.type
_entity_poly.pdbx_seq_one_letter_code
_entity_poly.pdbx_strand_id
1 'polypeptide(L)'
;MMGLASTLSSEKQVQLDIMIQLGFRTLQMSRRINRSRCCVKNYFRDPMTHGSEKHTGRPRILNYRDERSVLLEFIMDSPPTRAALFPLCLPAFILLCSLSSMRALSLVSLGGNFMMLIALAVIMFQLLTAEHKKLEDLPPVTGLGGVVSAAGAILYALEGQAMVLPLENRMKKPEDMTGPFGVLSLGVGMVVIIYSFAGFFGFLTYGNDVQDSITLNLPNDELGIFVKAVLLFVVYSGFLIQVFPIVAMVWPMIKRKLKNTCGVSTTTKRIVHFSFRYAIVLVVFMLSYAIPRLSDMVPLVGVTAGMLLALVFPSLFHLLIFLPQMEYRIGFLLDIFLDILCIIIGMFFVIYGFICNVQHLMR
;
A
#
# COMPACT_ATOMS: atom_id res chain seq x y z
N MET A 1 51.23 -4.44 29.41
CA MET A 1 50.11 -5.40 29.52
C MET A 1 49.35 -5.38 28.20
N MET A 2 49.48 -6.44 27.41
CA MET A 2 48.79 -6.61 26.11
C MET A 2 47.28 -6.66 26.32
N GLY A 3 46.53 -5.84 25.60
CA GLY A 3 45.07 -5.78 25.68
C GLY A 3 44.41 -7.05 25.15
N LEU A 4 43.40 -7.54 25.87
CA LEU A 4 42.55 -8.65 25.45
C LEU A 4 42.05 -8.42 24.01
N ALA A 5 42.33 -9.38 23.13
CA ALA A 5 41.69 -9.44 21.83
C ALA A 5 40.18 -9.54 22.05
N SER A 6 39.42 -8.57 21.55
CA SER A 6 37.96 -8.59 21.62
C SER A 6 37.43 -9.73 20.74
N THR A 7 37.09 -10.87 21.34
CA THR A 7 36.54 -12.02 20.63
C THR A 7 35.16 -11.66 20.04
N LEU A 8 34.93 -12.09 18.80
CA LEU A 8 33.66 -11.93 18.08
C LEU A 8 32.83 -13.22 18.26
N SER A 9 31.54 -13.09 18.59
CA SER A 9 30.60 -14.23 18.59
C SER A 9 30.47 -14.80 17.18
N SER A 10 30.18 -16.10 17.05
CA SER A 10 30.01 -16.80 15.76
C SER A 10 28.97 -16.12 14.86
N GLU A 11 27.89 -15.58 15.44
CA GLU A 11 26.87 -14.81 14.69
C GLU A 11 27.45 -13.54 14.07
N LYS A 12 28.28 -12.80 14.82
CA LYS A 12 28.91 -11.57 14.33
C LYS A 12 29.99 -11.85 13.28
N GLN A 13 30.65 -13.01 13.33
CA GLN A 13 31.60 -13.46 12.30
C GLN A 13 30.87 -13.72 10.97
N VAL A 14 29.75 -14.44 11.00
CA VAL A 14 28.91 -14.68 9.81
C VAL A 14 28.36 -13.37 9.24
N GLN A 15 27.87 -12.47 10.10
CA GLN A 15 27.45 -11.14 9.65
C GLN A 15 28.60 -10.37 8.96
N LEU A 16 29.83 -10.43 9.49
CA LEU A 16 31.00 -9.84 8.84
C LEU A 16 31.30 -10.48 7.49
N ASP A 17 31.27 -11.81 7.38
CA ASP A 17 31.59 -12.53 6.14
C ASP A 17 30.58 -12.18 5.03
N ILE A 18 29.28 -12.11 5.36
CA ILE A 18 28.24 -11.65 4.43
C ILE A 18 28.50 -10.19 4.02
N MET A 19 28.82 -9.30 4.97
CA MET A 19 29.12 -7.90 4.67
C MET A 19 30.37 -7.73 3.80
N ILE A 20 31.36 -8.61 3.94
CA ILE A 20 32.57 -8.63 3.10
C ILE A 20 32.20 -9.06 1.68
N GLN A 21 31.41 -10.12 1.51
CA GLN A 21 30.95 -10.57 0.19
C GLN A 21 30.11 -9.51 -0.53
N LEU A 22 29.37 -8.69 0.22
CA LEU A 22 28.56 -7.59 -0.30
C LEU A 22 29.34 -6.27 -0.51
N GLY A 23 30.65 -6.25 -0.25
CA GLY A 23 31.51 -5.10 -0.56
C GLY A 23 31.37 -3.89 0.37
N PHE A 24 30.88 -4.08 1.60
CA PHE A 24 30.73 -2.98 2.56
C PHE A 24 32.09 -2.36 2.96
N ARG A 25 32.11 -1.09 3.39
CA ARG A 25 33.33 -0.48 3.96
C ARG A 25 33.50 -0.88 5.43
N THR A 26 34.75 -1.04 5.89
CA THR A 26 35.09 -1.36 7.31
C THR A 26 34.43 -0.44 8.33
N LEU A 27 34.21 0.83 7.98
CA LEU A 27 33.43 1.79 8.77
C LEU A 27 31.98 1.35 8.99
N GLN A 28 31.30 0.93 7.92
CA GLN A 28 29.90 0.51 7.94
C GLN A 28 29.75 -0.81 8.71
N MET A 29 30.68 -1.75 8.50
CA MET A 29 30.76 -2.99 9.28
C MET A 29 30.88 -2.71 10.78
N SER A 30 31.84 -1.87 11.18
CA SER A 30 32.10 -1.57 12.61
C SER A 30 30.90 -0.97 13.34
N ARG A 31 30.16 -0.09 12.68
CA ARG A 31 28.95 0.53 13.25
C ARG A 31 27.82 -0.48 13.41
N ARG A 32 27.65 -1.41 12.47
CA ARG A 32 26.54 -2.36 12.47
C ARG A 32 26.69 -3.48 13.48
N ILE A 33 27.90 -4.03 13.63
CA ILE A 33 28.17 -5.06 14.64
C ILE A 33 28.43 -4.48 16.04
N ASN A 34 28.39 -3.14 16.16
CA ASN A 34 28.74 -2.35 17.35
C ASN A 34 30.10 -2.77 17.94
N ARG A 35 31.15 -2.82 17.09
CA ARG A 35 32.53 -3.12 17.50
C ARG A 35 33.51 -2.12 16.89
N SER A 36 34.71 -2.07 17.46
CA SER A 36 35.74 -1.15 16.98
C SER A 36 36.16 -1.50 15.54
N ARG A 37 36.56 -0.47 14.77
CA ARG A 37 37.11 -0.66 13.41
C ARG A 37 38.38 -1.52 13.43
N CYS A 38 39.11 -1.51 14.54
CA CYS A 38 40.31 -2.33 14.73
C CYS A 38 39.94 -3.82 14.81
N CYS A 39 38.88 -4.16 15.55
CA CYS A 39 38.34 -5.53 15.62
C CYS A 39 37.92 -6.06 14.24
N VAL A 40 37.16 -5.27 13.47
CA VAL A 40 36.77 -5.60 12.08
C VAL A 40 37.99 -5.82 11.17
N LYS A 41 38.98 -4.91 11.24
CA LYS A 41 40.20 -5.01 10.42
C LYS A 41 41.06 -6.22 10.79
N ASN A 42 41.10 -6.57 12.08
CA ASN A 42 41.87 -7.72 12.56
C ASN A 42 41.17 -9.04 12.18
N TYR A 43 39.84 -9.10 12.20
CA TYR A 43 39.10 -10.23 11.66
C TYR A 43 39.33 -10.39 10.14
N PHE A 44 39.30 -9.28 9.39
CA PHE A 44 39.57 -9.29 7.94
C PHE A 44 40.99 -9.80 7.58
N ARG A 45 41.98 -9.52 8.44
CA ARG A 45 43.35 -9.99 8.22
C ARG A 45 43.51 -11.48 8.42
N ASP A 46 42.75 -12.07 9.34
CA ASP A 46 42.94 -13.47 9.71
C ASP A 46 41.66 -14.08 10.30
N PRO A 47 40.63 -14.35 9.46
CA PRO A 47 39.30 -14.74 9.92
C PRO A 47 39.29 -16.10 10.64
N MET A 48 40.25 -16.98 10.32
CA MET A 48 40.38 -18.32 10.90
C MET A 48 41.03 -18.34 12.30
N THR A 49 41.77 -17.30 12.68
CA THR A 49 42.55 -17.24 13.93
C THR A 49 42.10 -16.12 14.88
N HIS A 50 41.16 -15.28 14.44
CA HIS A 50 40.74 -14.10 15.17
C HIS A 50 40.01 -14.44 16.49
N GLY A 51 40.71 -14.27 17.62
CA GLY A 51 40.14 -14.47 18.95
C GLY A 51 40.25 -15.90 19.50
N SER A 52 41.23 -16.69 19.05
CA SER A 52 41.44 -18.06 19.52
C SER A 52 41.93 -18.11 20.98
N GLU A 53 41.01 -18.07 21.94
CA GLU A 53 41.10 -19.02 23.06
C GLU A 53 40.58 -20.36 22.54
N LYS A 54 41.35 -21.43 22.75
CA LYS A 54 41.03 -22.79 22.30
C LYS A 54 39.65 -23.22 22.81
N HIS A 55 38.61 -23.05 21.99
CA HIS A 55 37.32 -23.66 22.24
C HIS A 55 37.44 -25.17 22.02
N THR A 56 37.41 -25.95 23.10
CA THR A 56 37.38 -27.42 23.10
C THR A 56 35.98 -27.93 22.76
N GLY A 57 35.46 -27.55 21.60
CA GLY A 57 34.17 -28.00 21.09
C GLY A 57 34.19 -28.06 19.57
N ARG A 58 33.60 -29.12 19.00
CA ARG A 58 33.42 -29.28 17.55
C ARG A 58 32.73 -28.02 17.00
N PRO A 59 33.21 -27.42 15.89
CA PRO A 59 32.55 -26.24 15.31
C PRO A 59 31.08 -26.58 15.03
N ARG A 60 30.18 -25.75 15.55
CA ARG A 60 28.74 -25.91 15.33
C ARG A 60 28.49 -25.60 13.85
N ILE A 61 28.29 -26.65 13.06
CA ILE A 61 27.83 -26.52 11.67
C ILE A 61 26.45 -25.87 11.75
N LEU A 62 26.34 -24.60 11.33
CA LEU A 62 25.04 -23.94 11.25
C LEU A 62 24.17 -24.74 10.29
N ASN A 63 22.96 -25.06 10.71
CA ASN A 63 22.01 -25.72 9.82
C ASN A 63 21.54 -24.69 8.78
N TYR A 64 21.10 -25.15 7.60
CA TYR A 64 20.55 -24.26 6.55
C TYR A 64 19.43 -23.33 7.07
N ARG A 65 18.69 -23.78 8.09
CA ARG A 65 17.66 -22.98 8.79
C ARG A 65 18.26 -21.79 9.55
N ASP A 66 19.40 -21.99 10.21
CA ASP A 66 20.10 -20.98 11.00
C ASP A 66 20.74 -19.92 10.08
N GLU A 67 21.34 -20.35 8.95
CA GLU A 67 21.85 -19.44 7.93
C GLU A 67 20.73 -18.59 7.30
N ARG A 68 19.56 -19.19 7.05
CA ARG A 68 18.39 -18.49 6.53
C ARG A 68 17.85 -17.47 7.53
N SER A 69 17.80 -17.78 8.83
CA SER A 69 17.39 -16.82 9.85
C SER A 69 18.36 -15.64 9.95
N VAL A 70 19.67 -15.88 9.87
CA VAL A 70 20.68 -14.82 9.90
C VAL A 70 20.60 -13.95 8.64
N LEU A 71 20.35 -14.54 7.46
CA LEU A 71 20.12 -13.80 6.22
C LEU A 71 18.84 -12.96 6.27
N LEU A 72 17.76 -13.51 6.83
CA LEU A 72 16.52 -12.76 7.04
C LEU A 72 16.73 -11.59 7.99
N GLU A 73 17.40 -11.82 9.11
CA GLU A 73 17.75 -10.79 10.09
C GLU A 73 18.62 -9.69 9.45
N PHE A 74 19.62 -10.06 8.65
CA PHE A 74 20.47 -9.12 7.93
C PHE A 74 19.72 -8.27 6.89
N ILE A 75 18.81 -8.88 6.12
CA ILE A 75 17.94 -8.18 5.16
C ILE A 75 16.98 -7.23 5.91
N MET A 76 16.49 -7.64 7.08
CA MET A 76 15.60 -6.83 7.92
C MET A 76 16.31 -5.62 8.55
N ASP A 77 17.57 -5.78 8.99
CA ASP A 77 18.41 -4.69 9.47
C ASP A 77 18.93 -3.76 8.36
N SER A 78 18.82 -4.20 7.11
CA SER A 78 19.36 -3.52 5.94
C SER A 78 18.35 -3.52 4.80
N PRO A 79 17.22 -2.81 4.94
CA PRO A 79 16.23 -2.77 3.87
C PRO A 79 16.91 -2.30 2.58
N PRO A 80 16.78 -3.05 1.47
CA PRO A 80 17.38 -2.67 0.21
C PRO A 80 16.93 -1.26 -0.17
N THR A 81 17.87 -0.46 -0.69
CA THR A 81 17.60 0.92 -1.10
C THR A 81 16.44 0.94 -2.09
N ARG A 82 15.59 1.98 -2.04
CA ARG A 82 14.43 2.12 -2.94
C ARG A 82 14.82 1.91 -4.42
N ALA A 83 15.96 2.46 -4.83
CA ALA A 83 16.50 2.27 -6.18
C ALA A 83 16.76 0.81 -6.58
N ALA A 84 16.97 -0.10 -5.63
CA ALA A 84 17.15 -1.53 -5.88
C ALA A 84 15.82 -2.31 -5.84
N LEU A 85 14.85 -1.89 -5.03
CA LEU A 85 13.53 -2.52 -4.93
C LEU A 85 12.66 -2.30 -6.18
N PHE A 86 12.74 -1.12 -6.79
CA PHE A 86 11.96 -0.75 -7.97
C PHE A 86 12.22 -1.66 -9.18
N PRO A 87 13.48 -1.85 -9.64
CA PRO A 87 13.76 -2.74 -10.77
C PRO A 87 13.51 -4.22 -10.43
N LEU A 88 13.49 -4.60 -9.14
CA LEU A 88 13.12 -5.95 -8.71
C LEU A 88 11.61 -6.21 -8.83
N CYS A 89 10.79 -5.24 -8.43
CA CYS A 89 9.33 -5.39 -8.41
C CYS A 89 8.69 -5.15 -9.79
N LEU A 90 9.26 -4.24 -10.60
CA LEU A 90 8.68 -3.84 -11.88
C LEU A 90 8.43 -5.01 -12.86
N PRO A 91 9.39 -5.95 -13.08
CA PRO A 91 9.16 -7.10 -13.95
C PRO A 91 8.00 -7.98 -13.48
N ALA A 92 7.82 -8.14 -12.16
CA ALA A 92 6.72 -8.92 -11.60
C ALA A 92 5.35 -8.28 -11.94
N PHE A 93 5.21 -6.96 -11.78
CA PHE A 93 3.97 -6.26 -12.15
C PHE A 93 3.71 -6.27 -13.66
N ILE A 94 4.75 -6.14 -14.49
CA ILE A 94 4.62 -6.26 -15.96
C ILE A 94 4.16 -7.67 -16.35
N LEU A 95 4.76 -8.70 -15.75
CA LEU A 95 4.39 -10.10 -15.99
C LEU A 95 2.93 -10.36 -15.57
N LEU A 96 2.53 -9.84 -14.41
CA LEU A 96 1.15 -9.94 -13.92
C LEU A 96 0.16 -9.28 -14.89
N CYS A 97 0.44 -8.06 -15.37
CA CYS A 97 -0.39 -7.38 -16.38
C CYS A 97 -0.43 -8.09 -17.75
N SER A 98 0.58 -8.91 -18.05
CA SER A 98 0.63 -9.78 -19.24
C SER A 98 -0.39 -10.90 -19.17
N LEU A 99 -0.85 -11.29 -17.98
CA LEU A 99 -1.88 -12.30 -17.82
C LEU A 99 -3.20 -11.79 -18.41
N SER A 100 -3.60 -12.42 -19.51
CA SER A 100 -4.82 -12.07 -20.26
C SER A 100 -5.99 -13.01 -19.97
N SER A 101 -5.75 -14.10 -19.21
CA SER A 101 -6.79 -15.05 -18.84
C SER A 101 -7.66 -14.50 -17.71
N MET A 102 -8.86 -14.03 -18.07
CA MET A 102 -9.86 -13.51 -17.12
C MET A 102 -10.23 -14.53 -16.03
N ARG A 103 -10.22 -15.84 -16.34
CA ARG A 103 -10.54 -16.91 -15.38
C ARG A 103 -9.44 -17.13 -14.35
N ALA A 104 -8.18 -17.13 -14.79
CA ALA A 104 -7.05 -17.23 -13.86
C ALA A 104 -7.01 -16.00 -12.95
N LEU A 105 -7.28 -14.83 -13.53
CA LEU A 105 -7.34 -13.56 -12.81
C LEU A 105 -8.37 -13.56 -11.69
N SER A 106 -9.59 -14.00 -11.98
CA SER A 106 -10.67 -14.06 -10.99
C SER A 106 -10.37 -15.05 -9.86
N LEU A 107 -9.75 -16.20 -10.17
CA LEU A 107 -9.39 -17.19 -9.16
C LEU A 107 -8.27 -16.71 -8.24
N VAL A 108 -7.22 -16.10 -8.81
CA VAL A 108 -6.12 -15.51 -8.03
C VAL A 108 -6.63 -14.38 -7.15
N SER A 109 -7.49 -13.51 -7.69
CA SER A 109 -8.15 -12.44 -6.94
C SER A 109 -9.02 -12.99 -5.80
N LEU A 110 -9.80 -14.04 -6.05
CA LEU A 110 -10.65 -14.64 -5.03
C LEU A 110 -9.79 -15.17 -3.87
N GLY A 111 -8.72 -15.91 -4.19
CA GLY A 111 -7.75 -16.36 -3.18
C GLY A 111 -7.09 -15.20 -2.44
N GLY A 112 -6.71 -14.14 -3.15
CA GLY A 112 -6.17 -12.91 -2.56
C GLY A 112 -7.13 -12.24 -1.58
N ASN A 113 -8.43 -12.18 -1.88
CA ASN A 113 -9.43 -11.61 -0.98
C ASN A 113 -9.61 -12.44 0.30
N PHE A 114 -9.60 -13.77 0.20
CA PHE A 114 -9.60 -14.63 1.41
C PHE A 114 -8.36 -14.42 2.26
N MET A 115 -7.19 -14.34 1.64
CA MET A 115 -5.94 -14.04 2.32
C MET A 115 -5.95 -12.65 2.99
N MET A 116 -6.59 -11.66 2.35
CA MET A 116 -6.80 -10.34 2.93
C MET A 116 -7.65 -10.41 4.19
N LEU A 117 -8.76 -11.16 4.18
CA LEU A 117 -9.62 -11.33 5.36
C LEU A 117 -8.86 -11.99 6.51
N ILE A 118 -8.03 -13.00 6.22
CA ILE A 118 -7.19 -13.65 7.23
C ILE A 118 -6.17 -12.66 7.80
N ALA A 119 -5.44 -11.93 6.94
CA ALA A 119 -4.46 -10.96 7.37
C ALA A 119 -5.10 -9.86 8.23
N LEU A 120 -6.26 -9.35 7.82
CA LEU A 120 -7.03 -8.37 8.56
C LEU A 120 -7.48 -8.91 9.93
N ALA A 121 -8.00 -10.13 9.99
CA ALA A 121 -8.42 -10.75 11.25
C ALA A 121 -7.24 -10.88 12.23
N VAL A 122 -6.07 -11.27 11.74
CA VAL A 122 -4.84 -11.35 12.55
C VAL A 122 -4.41 -9.97 13.05
N ILE A 123 -4.45 -8.95 12.20
CA ILE A 123 -4.13 -7.57 12.59
C ILE A 123 -5.11 -7.06 13.65
N MET A 124 -6.41 -7.26 13.44
CA MET A 124 -7.44 -6.86 14.41
C MET A 124 -7.26 -7.57 15.76
N PHE A 125 -6.93 -8.86 15.74
CA PHE A 125 -6.62 -9.62 16.96
C PHE A 125 -5.41 -9.04 17.68
N GLN A 126 -4.30 -8.78 16.96
CA GLN A 126 -3.11 -8.17 17.56
C GLN A 126 -3.41 -6.79 18.16
N LEU A 127 -4.18 -5.97 17.45
CA LEU A 127 -4.57 -4.64 17.93
C LEU A 127 -5.37 -4.74 19.22
N LEU A 128 -6.28 -5.71 19.37
CA LEU A 128 -7.05 -5.94 20.60
C LEU A 128 -6.21 -6.44 21.78
N THR A 129 -5.17 -7.21 21.51
CA THR A 129 -4.31 -7.79 22.55
C THR A 129 -3.16 -6.89 22.97
N ALA A 130 -2.87 -5.87 22.18
CA ALA A 130 -1.77 -4.95 22.45
C ALA A 130 -2.07 -4.07 23.67
N GLU A 131 -1.00 -3.62 24.34
CA GLU A 131 -1.15 -2.66 25.44
C GLU A 131 -1.62 -1.31 24.91
N HIS A 132 -2.72 -0.81 25.46
CA HIS A 132 -3.35 0.43 25.02
C HIS A 132 -2.87 1.62 25.85
N LYS A 133 -2.65 2.76 25.19
CA LYS A 133 -2.42 4.03 25.89
C LYS A 133 -3.72 4.47 26.58
N LYS A 134 -3.60 5.16 27.70
CA LYS A 134 -4.78 5.73 28.38
C LYS A 134 -5.39 6.82 27.50
N LEU A 135 -6.72 6.89 27.47
CA LEU A 135 -7.44 7.90 26.66
C LEU A 135 -7.06 9.34 27.03
N GLU A 136 -6.72 9.58 28.30
CA GLU A 136 -6.34 10.90 28.82
C GLU A 136 -5.00 11.40 28.25
N ASP A 137 -4.13 10.49 27.82
CA ASP A 137 -2.80 10.81 27.28
C ASP A 137 -2.84 11.05 25.75
N LEU A 138 -4.00 10.85 25.11
CA LEU A 138 -4.18 10.99 23.67
C LEU A 138 -4.87 12.31 23.32
N PRO A 139 -4.44 13.01 22.26
CA PRO A 139 -5.07 14.25 21.84
C PRO A 139 -6.52 13.97 21.38
N PRO A 140 -7.53 14.63 21.97
CA PRO A 140 -8.93 14.32 21.67
C PRO A 140 -9.36 14.84 20.28
N VAL A 141 -8.73 15.91 19.80
CA VAL A 141 -9.06 16.55 18.53
C VAL A 141 -7.78 16.97 17.82
N THR A 142 -7.73 16.68 16.52
CA THR A 142 -6.69 17.16 15.60
C THR A 142 -7.07 18.54 15.03
N GLY A 143 -6.09 19.33 14.59
CA GLY A 143 -6.34 20.63 13.96
C GLY A 143 -7.11 20.52 12.63
N LEU A 144 -7.61 21.65 12.13
CA LEU A 144 -8.42 21.72 10.89
C LEU A 144 -7.74 21.03 9.69
N GLY A 145 -6.43 21.21 9.53
CA GLY A 145 -5.66 20.53 8.48
C GLY A 145 -5.67 19.01 8.61
N GLY A 146 -5.58 18.48 9.83
CA GLY A 146 -5.62 17.04 10.08
C GLY A 146 -7.02 16.46 9.87
N VAL A 147 -8.09 17.19 10.22
CA VAL A 147 -9.48 16.80 9.90
C VAL A 147 -9.66 16.69 8.38
N VAL A 148 -9.14 17.65 7.62
CA VAL A 148 -9.26 17.66 6.16
C VAL A 148 -8.45 16.54 5.52
N SER A 149 -7.21 16.30 5.98
CA SER A 149 -6.42 15.14 5.51
C SER A 149 -7.07 13.81 5.87
N ALA A 150 -7.67 13.69 7.07
CA ALA A 150 -8.42 12.49 7.46
C ALA A 150 -9.66 12.28 6.57
N ALA A 151 -10.41 13.34 6.27
CA ALA A 151 -11.54 13.26 5.35
C ALA A 151 -11.12 12.78 3.95
N GLY A 152 -9.96 13.25 3.46
CA GLY A 152 -9.34 12.73 2.24
C GLY A 152 -9.01 11.25 2.32
N ALA A 153 -8.32 10.83 3.38
CA ALA A 153 -7.97 9.42 3.57
C ALA A 153 -9.20 8.51 3.65
N ILE A 154 -10.26 8.95 4.33
CA ILE A 154 -11.53 8.22 4.44
C ILE A 154 -12.19 8.09 3.06
N LEU A 155 -12.26 9.18 2.28
CA LEU A 155 -12.83 9.11 0.93
C LEU A 155 -12.01 8.23 0.00
N TYR A 156 -10.68 8.28 0.08
CA TYR A 156 -9.82 7.37 -0.67
C TYR A 156 -10.07 5.91 -0.27
N ALA A 157 -10.20 5.63 1.02
CA ALA A 157 -10.44 4.27 1.51
C ALA A 157 -11.80 3.71 1.08
N LEU A 158 -12.80 4.58 0.90
CA LEU A 158 -14.14 4.25 0.42
C LEU A 158 -14.31 4.43 -1.10
N GLU A 159 -13.21 4.66 -1.84
CA GLU A 159 -13.25 4.87 -3.29
C GLU A 159 -13.59 3.55 -4.01
N GLY A 160 -14.73 3.53 -4.69
CA GLY A 160 -15.25 2.38 -5.43
C GLY A 160 -16.28 2.74 -6.50
N GLN A 161 -16.54 4.02 -6.70
CA GLN A 161 -17.62 4.56 -7.54
C GLN A 161 -17.49 4.11 -9.01
N ALA A 162 -16.26 4.05 -9.53
CA ALA A 162 -15.98 3.60 -10.89
C ALA A 162 -16.37 2.12 -11.16
N MET A 163 -16.50 1.32 -10.10
CA MET A 163 -16.88 -0.10 -10.17
C MET A 163 -18.37 -0.34 -10.07
N VAL A 164 -19.15 0.63 -9.60
CA VAL A 164 -20.58 0.47 -9.34
C VAL A 164 -21.32 0.06 -10.62
N LEU A 165 -21.20 0.83 -11.70
CA LEU A 165 -21.90 0.55 -12.96
C LEU A 165 -21.41 -0.74 -13.65
N PRO A 166 -20.11 -1.01 -13.78
CA PRO A 166 -19.65 -2.30 -14.32
C PRO A 166 -20.11 -3.50 -13.49
N LEU A 167 -20.21 -3.35 -12.16
CA LEU A 167 -20.68 -4.43 -11.28
C LEU A 167 -22.17 -4.66 -11.42
N GLU A 168 -22.98 -3.59 -11.39
CA GLU A 168 -24.43 -3.63 -11.60
C GLU A 168 -24.79 -4.32 -12.93
N ASN A 169 -24.09 -3.96 -14.01
CA ASN A 169 -24.26 -4.59 -15.34
C ASN A 169 -23.92 -6.08 -15.39
N ARG A 170 -23.27 -6.62 -14.36
CA ARG A 170 -22.89 -8.04 -14.25
C ARG A 170 -23.73 -8.79 -13.22
N MET A 171 -24.62 -8.12 -12.49
CA MET A 171 -25.51 -8.76 -11.53
C MET A 171 -26.66 -9.49 -12.23
N LYS A 172 -27.09 -10.62 -11.65
CA LYS A 172 -28.28 -11.35 -12.13
C LYS A 172 -29.56 -10.55 -11.89
N LYS A 173 -29.57 -9.73 -10.83
CA LYS A 173 -30.65 -8.83 -10.41
C LYS A 173 -30.07 -7.45 -10.11
N PRO A 174 -29.93 -6.56 -11.11
CA PRO A 174 -29.38 -5.22 -10.92
C PRO A 174 -30.14 -4.37 -9.90
N GLU A 175 -31.45 -4.59 -9.75
CA GLU A 175 -32.30 -3.91 -8.79
C GLU A 175 -31.86 -4.06 -7.33
N ASP A 176 -31.21 -5.18 -6.98
CA ASP A 176 -30.70 -5.46 -5.63
C ASP A 176 -29.38 -4.70 -5.33
N MET A 177 -28.85 -3.93 -6.29
CA MET A 177 -27.61 -3.14 -6.11
C MET A 177 -27.82 -2.01 -5.09
N THR A 178 -29.01 -1.41 -5.07
CA THR A 178 -29.34 -0.20 -4.28
C THR A 178 -30.30 -0.52 -3.13
N GLY A 179 -30.52 0.45 -2.23
CA GLY A 179 -31.41 0.31 -1.06
C GLY A 179 -30.66 -0.01 0.25
N PRO A 180 -31.32 0.09 1.41
CA PRO A 180 -30.67 0.01 2.73
C PRO A 180 -30.01 -1.35 3.01
N PHE A 181 -30.57 -2.43 2.45
CA PHE A 181 -30.01 -3.79 2.48
C PHE A 181 -29.50 -4.23 1.10
N GLY A 182 -29.31 -3.28 0.19
CA GLY A 182 -28.74 -3.54 -1.12
C GLY A 182 -27.27 -3.91 -1.04
N VAL A 183 -26.75 -4.53 -2.10
CA VAL A 183 -25.35 -5.00 -2.16
C VAL A 183 -24.36 -3.87 -1.90
N LEU A 184 -24.60 -2.67 -2.44
CA LEU A 184 -23.72 -1.51 -2.23
C LEU A 184 -23.73 -1.05 -0.77
N SER A 185 -24.91 -0.86 -0.17
CA SER A 185 -25.05 -0.35 1.20
C SER A 185 -24.47 -1.31 2.24
N LEU A 186 -24.72 -2.62 2.10
CA LEU A 186 -24.14 -3.63 2.97
C LEU A 186 -22.62 -3.74 2.80
N GLY A 187 -22.14 -3.70 1.55
CA GLY A 187 -20.71 -3.76 1.25
C GLY A 187 -19.94 -2.57 1.85
N VAL A 188 -20.40 -1.35 1.59
CA VAL A 188 -19.77 -0.14 2.14
C VAL A 188 -19.91 -0.10 3.66
N GLY A 189 -21.06 -0.45 4.22
CA GLY A 189 -21.28 -0.49 5.67
C GLY A 189 -20.33 -1.45 6.39
N MET A 190 -20.14 -2.65 5.85
CA MET A 190 -19.19 -3.62 6.40
C MET A 190 -17.75 -3.08 6.40
N VAL A 191 -17.33 -2.44 5.30
CA VAL A 191 -15.99 -1.84 5.18
C VAL A 191 -15.81 -0.70 6.18
N VAL A 192 -16.81 0.17 6.36
CA VAL A 192 -16.78 1.26 7.34
C VAL A 192 -16.58 0.74 8.76
N ILE A 193 -17.27 -0.34 9.15
CA ILE A 193 -17.11 -0.95 10.48
C ILE A 193 -15.68 -1.45 10.67
N ILE A 194 -15.15 -2.18 9.69
CA ILE A 194 -13.78 -2.72 9.73
C ILE A 194 -12.75 -1.59 9.84
N TYR A 195 -12.86 -0.56 9.01
CA TYR A 195 -11.93 0.57 9.02
C TYR A 195 -12.02 1.39 10.30
N SER A 196 -13.23 1.62 10.82
CA SER A 196 -13.43 2.34 12.08
C SER A 196 -12.79 1.59 13.23
N PHE A 197 -12.95 0.27 13.28
CA PHE A 197 -12.30 -0.58 14.27
C PHE A 197 -10.78 -0.50 14.17
N ALA A 198 -10.22 -0.72 12.98
CA ALA A 198 -8.77 -0.73 12.77
C ALA A 198 -8.16 0.65 13.04
N GLY A 199 -8.83 1.73 12.63
CA GLY A 199 -8.41 3.11 12.89
C GLY A 199 -8.44 3.47 14.37
N PHE A 200 -9.53 3.11 15.06
CA PHE A 200 -9.68 3.38 16.50
C PHE A 200 -8.64 2.63 17.33
N PHE A 201 -8.58 1.29 17.23
CA PHE A 201 -7.63 0.51 18.02
C PHE A 201 -6.18 0.74 17.58
N GLY A 202 -5.94 0.99 16.30
CA GLY A 202 -4.61 1.36 15.81
C GLY A 202 -4.11 2.65 16.45
N PHE A 203 -4.94 3.69 16.51
CA PHE A 203 -4.57 4.94 17.17
C PHE A 203 -4.51 4.80 18.69
N LEU A 204 -5.39 4.01 19.30
CA LEU A 204 -5.38 3.77 20.75
C LEU A 204 -4.10 3.08 21.23
N THR A 205 -3.56 2.15 20.44
CA THR A 205 -2.34 1.41 20.77
C THR A 205 -1.08 2.24 20.50
N TYR A 206 -0.96 2.85 19.32
CA TYR A 206 0.29 3.51 18.91
C TYR A 206 0.30 5.04 19.15
N GLY A 207 -0.86 5.68 19.26
CA GLY A 207 -0.98 7.14 19.37
C GLY A 207 -0.26 7.86 18.24
N ASN A 208 0.55 8.86 18.59
CA ASN A 208 1.34 9.65 17.63
C ASN A 208 2.51 8.87 16.99
N ASP A 209 2.83 7.67 17.47
CA ASP A 209 3.94 6.85 16.96
C ASP A 209 3.51 5.91 15.81
N VAL A 210 2.26 6.05 15.35
CA VAL A 210 1.74 5.26 14.22
C VAL A 210 2.56 5.57 12.96
N GLN A 211 2.97 4.53 12.25
CA GLN A 211 3.69 4.66 10.99
C GLN A 211 2.70 4.86 9.84
N ASP A 212 3.21 5.18 8.65
CA ASP A 212 2.45 5.37 7.41
C ASP A 212 1.40 4.27 7.12
N SER A 213 1.68 3.04 7.55
CA SER A 213 0.69 1.96 7.56
C SER A 213 0.76 1.19 8.87
N ILE A 214 -0.40 0.76 9.37
CA ILE A 214 -0.49 -0.02 10.63
C ILE A 214 0.32 -1.32 10.57
N THR A 215 0.53 -1.84 9.37
CA THR A 215 1.30 -3.05 9.09
C THR A 215 2.79 -2.88 9.38
N LEU A 216 3.31 -1.65 9.35
CA LEU A 216 4.69 -1.34 9.73
C LEU A 216 4.89 -1.31 11.24
N ASN A 217 3.83 -1.02 12.00
CA ASN A 217 3.84 -1.08 13.46
C ASN A 217 3.77 -2.51 14.01
N LEU A 218 3.39 -3.49 13.18
CA LEU A 218 3.37 -4.90 13.60
C LEU A 218 4.79 -5.37 13.98
N PRO A 219 4.93 -6.15 15.07
CA PRO A 219 6.20 -6.73 15.46
C PRO A 219 6.79 -7.57 14.31
N ASN A 220 8.11 -7.68 14.33
CA ASN A 220 8.88 -8.43 13.33
C ASN A 220 9.11 -9.88 13.77
N ASP A 221 8.12 -10.46 14.46
CA ASP A 221 8.09 -11.87 14.82
C ASP A 221 7.68 -12.74 13.62
N GLU A 222 7.76 -14.07 13.77
CA GLU A 222 7.44 -15.01 12.69
C GLU A 222 6.04 -14.77 12.11
N LEU A 223 5.08 -14.44 12.97
CA LEU A 223 3.70 -14.17 12.59
C LEU A 223 3.56 -12.80 11.88
N GLY A 224 4.21 -11.75 12.36
CA GLY A 224 4.26 -10.46 11.68
C GLY A 224 4.89 -10.54 10.29
N ILE A 225 5.98 -11.30 10.13
CA ILE A 225 6.61 -11.57 8.83
C ILE A 225 5.65 -12.32 7.90
N PHE A 226 4.95 -13.34 8.42
CA PHE A 226 3.94 -14.07 7.66
C PHE A 226 2.82 -13.14 7.17
N VAL A 227 2.26 -12.31 8.04
CA VAL A 227 1.20 -11.34 7.67
C VAL A 227 1.71 -10.36 6.61
N LYS A 228 2.92 -9.82 6.75
CA LYS A 228 3.52 -8.92 5.76
C LYS A 228 3.70 -9.60 4.39
N ALA A 229 4.11 -10.87 4.37
CA ALA A 229 4.24 -11.65 3.14
C ALA A 229 2.87 -11.95 2.48
N VAL A 230 1.87 -12.28 3.28
CA VAL A 230 0.48 -12.46 2.81
C VAL A 230 -0.05 -11.15 2.21
N LEU A 231 0.12 -10.02 2.90
CA LEU A 231 -0.29 -8.71 2.40
C LEU A 231 0.43 -8.32 1.11
N LEU A 232 1.72 -8.64 0.98
CA LEU A 232 2.46 -8.42 -0.26
C LEU A 232 1.81 -9.19 -1.42
N PHE A 233 1.49 -10.46 -1.22
CA PHE A 233 0.76 -11.26 -2.22
C PHE A 233 -0.61 -10.65 -2.56
N VAL A 234 -1.35 -10.19 -1.54
CA VAL A 234 -2.64 -9.54 -1.73
C VAL A 234 -2.50 -8.28 -2.60
N VAL A 235 -1.50 -7.42 -2.34
CA VAL A 235 -1.23 -6.22 -3.15
C VAL A 235 -0.97 -6.58 -4.62
N TYR A 236 -0.15 -7.59 -4.90
CA TYR A 236 0.10 -8.06 -6.26
C TYR A 236 -1.18 -8.59 -6.94
N SER A 237 -1.98 -9.36 -6.21
CA SER A 237 -3.24 -9.91 -6.75
C SER A 237 -4.30 -8.82 -6.98
N GLY A 238 -4.37 -7.82 -6.11
CA GLY A 238 -5.32 -6.71 -6.17
C GLY A 238 -5.03 -5.73 -7.29
N PHE A 239 -3.75 -5.52 -7.62
CA PHE A 239 -3.33 -4.66 -8.73
C PHE A 239 -3.98 -5.06 -10.06
N LEU A 240 -4.16 -6.36 -10.29
CA LEU A 240 -4.79 -6.89 -11.49
C LEU A 240 -6.26 -6.46 -11.64
N ILE A 241 -6.97 -6.36 -10.50
CA ILE A 241 -8.37 -5.92 -10.45
C ILE A 241 -8.42 -4.41 -10.67
N GLN A 242 -7.52 -3.65 -10.06
CA GLN A 242 -7.50 -2.19 -10.14
C GLN A 242 -7.17 -1.68 -11.56
N VAL A 243 -6.38 -2.42 -12.34
CA VAL A 243 -6.08 -2.07 -13.74
C VAL A 243 -7.28 -2.37 -14.67
N PHE A 244 -8.17 -3.29 -14.29
CA PHE A 244 -9.27 -3.73 -15.16
C PHE A 244 -10.20 -2.58 -15.61
N PRO A 245 -10.69 -1.67 -14.74
CA PRO A 245 -11.59 -0.59 -15.12
C PRO A 245 -10.91 0.42 -16.04
N ILE A 246 -9.65 0.75 -15.76
CA ILE A 246 -8.84 1.65 -16.58
C ILE A 246 -8.76 1.10 -18.01
N VAL A 247 -8.45 -0.20 -18.14
CA VAL A 247 -8.40 -0.86 -19.44
C VAL A 247 -9.79 -0.95 -20.08
N ALA A 248 -10.82 -1.32 -19.32
CA ALA A 248 -12.18 -1.47 -19.84
C ALA A 248 -12.76 -0.14 -20.38
N MET A 249 -12.46 0.98 -19.74
CA MET A 249 -12.94 2.31 -20.14
C MET A 249 -12.12 2.91 -21.28
N VAL A 250 -10.78 2.84 -21.22
CA VAL A 250 -9.90 3.54 -22.19
C VAL A 250 -9.68 2.72 -23.46
N TRP A 251 -9.63 1.38 -23.38
CA TRP A 251 -9.34 0.52 -24.52
C TRP A 251 -10.32 0.69 -25.70
N PRO A 252 -11.65 0.78 -25.50
CA PRO A 252 -12.59 1.04 -26.60
C PRO A 252 -12.28 2.33 -27.36
N MET A 253 -11.81 3.38 -26.67
CA MET A 253 -11.45 4.66 -27.28
C MET A 253 -10.22 4.51 -28.20
N ILE A 254 -9.19 3.79 -27.72
CA ILE A 254 -7.99 3.47 -28.50
C ILE A 254 -8.34 2.59 -29.70
N LYS A 255 -9.14 1.54 -29.47
CA LYS A 255 -9.58 0.59 -30.50
C LYS A 255 -10.37 1.29 -31.62
N ARG A 256 -11.23 2.26 -31.28
CA ARG A 256 -11.98 3.06 -32.26
C ARG A 256 -11.04 3.87 -33.15
N LYS A 257 -10.06 4.54 -32.57
CA LYS A 257 -9.03 5.28 -33.34
C LYS A 257 -8.23 4.35 -34.25
N LEU A 258 -7.84 3.18 -33.75
CA LEU A 258 -7.05 2.19 -34.51
C LEU A 258 -7.84 1.52 -35.64
N LYS A 259 -9.16 1.41 -35.52
CA LYS A 259 -10.04 0.91 -36.60
C LYS A 259 -10.16 1.91 -37.75
N ASN A 260 -10.11 3.21 -37.44
CA ASN A 260 -10.21 4.28 -38.44
C ASN A 260 -8.93 4.42 -39.29
N THR A 261 -7.81 3.85 -38.85
CA THR A 261 -6.58 3.73 -39.63
C THR A 261 -6.64 2.43 -40.46
N CYS A 262 -6.87 2.53 -41.77
CA CYS A 262 -6.90 1.36 -42.66
C CYS A 262 -5.60 0.55 -42.59
N GLY A 263 -5.71 -0.79 -42.57
CA GLY A 263 -4.58 -1.71 -42.73
C GLY A 263 -3.90 -2.24 -41.46
N VAL A 264 -4.41 -1.94 -40.25
CA VAL A 264 -3.75 -2.41 -39.01
C VAL A 264 -3.96 -3.91 -38.78
N SER A 265 -2.86 -4.68 -38.81
CA SER A 265 -2.82 -6.12 -38.56
C SER A 265 -3.32 -6.52 -37.16
N THR A 266 -3.80 -7.75 -37.00
CA THR A 266 -4.22 -8.31 -35.70
C THR A 266 -3.07 -8.33 -34.69
N THR A 267 -1.84 -8.55 -35.16
CA THR A 267 -0.62 -8.53 -34.33
C THR A 267 -0.36 -7.13 -33.77
N THR A 268 -0.47 -6.09 -34.60
CA THR A 268 -0.30 -4.70 -34.16
C THR A 268 -1.34 -4.32 -33.10
N LYS A 269 -2.60 -4.74 -33.25
CA LYS A 269 -3.65 -4.52 -32.24
C LYS A 269 -3.31 -5.16 -30.89
N ARG A 270 -2.72 -6.37 -30.90
CA ARG A 270 -2.30 -7.08 -29.70
C ARG A 270 -1.11 -6.39 -29.03
N ILE A 271 -0.12 -5.96 -29.81
CA ILE A 271 1.04 -5.21 -29.30
C ILE A 271 0.57 -3.93 -28.62
N VAL A 272 -0.26 -3.12 -29.30
CA VAL A 272 -0.79 -1.86 -28.74
C VAL A 272 -1.57 -2.10 -27.44
N HIS A 273 -2.33 -3.19 -27.35
CA HIS A 273 -3.05 -3.54 -26.13
C HIS A 273 -2.12 -3.83 -24.94
N PHE A 274 -1.05 -4.62 -25.15
CA PHE A 274 -0.08 -4.90 -24.10
C PHE A 274 0.78 -3.68 -23.78
N SER A 275 1.23 -2.92 -24.79
CA SER A 275 1.95 -1.67 -24.60
C SER A 275 1.16 -0.67 -23.77
N PHE A 276 -0.15 -0.55 -24.01
CA PHE A 276 -1.02 0.31 -23.19
C PHE A 276 -1.07 -0.13 -21.73
N ARG A 277 -1.21 -1.43 -21.47
CA ARG A 277 -1.17 -1.98 -20.10
C ARG A 277 0.16 -1.70 -19.41
N TYR A 278 1.29 -1.93 -20.10
CA TYR A 278 2.61 -1.67 -19.52
C TYR A 278 2.85 -0.19 -19.29
N ALA A 279 2.32 0.69 -20.14
CA ALA A 279 2.39 2.14 -19.92
C ALA A 279 1.70 2.56 -18.61
N ILE A 280 0.53 1.98 -18.29
CA ILE A 280 -0.14 2.22 -17.00
C ILE A 280 0.77 1.82 -15.83
N VAL A 281 1.38 0.63 -15.89
CA VAL A 281 2.31 0.14 -14.85
C VAL A 281 3.47 1.11 -14.69
N LEU A 282 4.08 1.57 -15.78
CA LEU A 282 5.21 2.51 -15.73
C LEU A 282 4.82 3.85 -15.10
N VAL A 283 3.66 4.40 -15.44
CA VAL A 283 3.17 5.65 -14.83
C VAL A 283 2.98 5.50 -13.32
N VAL A 284 2.38 4.40 -12.87
CA VAL A 284 2.19 4.11 -11.44
C VAL A 284 3.54 3.98 -10.72
N PHE A 285 4.51 3.29 -11.33
CA PHE A 285 5.85 3.17 -10.78
C PHE A 285 6.58 4.51 -10.71
N MET A 286 6.46 5.37 -11.72
CA MET A 286 7.04 6.72 -11.69
C MET A 286 6.42 7.56 -10.57
N LEU A 287 5.10 7.48 -10.38
CA LEU A 287 4.41 8.19 -9.31
C LEU A 287 4.85 7.68 -7.92
N SER A 288 4.97 6.36 -7.75
CA SER A 288 5.47 5.74 -6.52
C SER A 288 6.92 6.13 -6.20
N TYR A 289 7.76 6.34 -7.24
CA TYR A 289 9.12 6.84 -7.05
C TYR A 289 9.14 8.31 -6.64
N ALA A 290 8.28 9.12 -7.25
CA ALA A 290 8.20 10.55 -6.99
C ALA A 290 7.72 10.86 -5.56
N ILE A 291 6.79 10.06 -5.03
CA ILE A 291 6.15 10.36 -3.74
C ILE A 291 6.19 9.13 -2.82
N PRO A 292 7.15 9.09 -1.89
CA PRO A 292 7.47 7.87 -1.16
C PRO A 292 6.68 7.68 0.15
N ARG A 293 6.05 8.74 0.69
CA ARG A 293 5.28 8.67 1.94
C ARG A 293 3.82 8.34 1.62
N LEU A 294 3.35 7.19 2.10
CA LEU A 294 1.97 6.73 1.85
C LEU A 294 0.98 7.64 2.59
N SER A 295 1.36 8.11 3.79
CA SER A 295 0.59 9.03 4.63
C SER A 295 0.22 10.33 3.93
N ASP A 296 1.03 10.77 2.95
CA ASP A 296 0.82 12.00 2.21
C ASP A 296 0.02 11.74 0.92
N MET A 297 0.28 10.59 0.29
CA MET A 297 -0.36 10.21 -0.96
C MET A 297 -1.85 9.94 -0.81
N VAL A 298 -2.22 9.16 0.20
CA VAL A 298 -3.59 8.70 0.40
C VAL A 298 -4.55 9.89 0.64
N PRO A 299 -4.28 10.81 1.58
CA PRO A 299 -5.08 12.01 1.74
C PRO A 299 -5.12 12.89 0.48
N LEU A 300 -3.99 13.09 -0.21
CA LEU A 300 -3.92 13.97 -1.39
C LEU A 300 -4.83 13.48 -2.52
N VAL A 301 -4.79 12.18 -2.84
CA VAL A 301 -5.64 11.60 -3.87
C VAL A 301 -7.12 11.68 -3.46
N GLY A 302 -7.42 11.39 -2.19
CA GLY A 302 -8.77 11.46 -1.66
C GLY A 302 -9.38 12.86 -1.64
N VAL A 303 -8.64 13.89 -1.18
CA VAL A 303 -9.14 15.28 -1.20
C VAL A 303 -9.27 15.85 -2.60
N THR A 304 -8.51 15.35 -3.57
CA THR A 304 -8.58 15.82 -4.96
C THR A 304 -9.59 15.01 -5.77
N ALA A 305 -9.20 13.84 -6.28
CA ALA A 305 -10.05 13.00 -7.12
C ALA A 305 -11.26 12.46 -6.35
N GLY A 306 -11.06 12.02 -5.10
CA GLY A 306 -12.12 11.43 -4.27
C GLY A 306 -13.26 12.42 -4.00
N MET A 307 -12.97 13.62 -3.50
CA MET A 307 -13.98 14.66 -3.22
C MET A 307 -14.70 15.11 -4.50
N LEU A 308 -13.99 15.24 -5.62
CA LEU A 308 -14.61 15.58 -6.89
C LEU A 308 -15.59 14.50 -7.35
N LEU A 309 -15.20 13.23 -7.28
CA LEU A 309 -16.03 12.11 -7.72
C LEU A 309 -17.16 11.77 -6.73
N ALA A 310 -16.99 12.04 -5.44
CA ALA A 310 -17.98 11.72 -4.41
C ALA A 310 -19.03 12.82 -4.22
N LEU A 311 -18.63 14.10 -4.27
CA LEU A 311 -19.52 15.21 -3.95
C LEU A 311 -19.78 16.11 -5.15
N VAL A 312 -18.73 16.59 -5.84
CA VAL A 312 -18.86 17.67 -6.83
C VAL A 312 -19.53 17.16 -8.11
N PHE A 313 -18.97 16.13 -8.75
CA PHE A 313 -19.49 15.64 -10.03
C PHE A 313 -20.89 15.02 -9.94
N PRO A 314 -21.22 14.17 -8.96
CA PRO A 314 -22.57 13.63 -8.85
C PRO A 314 -23.63 14.72 -8.68
N SER A 315 -23.39 15.69 -7.78
CA SER A 315 -24.32 16.81 -7.53
C SER A 315 -24.42 17.74 -8.75
N LEU A 316 -23.29 18.01 -9.42
CA LEU A 316 -23.28 18.81 -10.64
C LEU A 316 -24.05 18.13 -11.77
N PHE A 317 -23.87 16.83 -11.98
CA PHE A 317 -24.61 16.09 -13.00
C PHE A 317 -26.08 15.96 -12.65
N HIS A 318 -26.43 15.74 -11.39
CA HIS A 318 -27.81 15.69 -10.94
C HIS A 318 -28.52 17.02 -11.25
N LEU A 319 -27.89 18.15 -10.90
CA LEU A 319 -28.40 19.48 -11.21
C LEU A 319 -28.48 19.72 -12.72
N LEU A 320 -27.44 19.45 -13.50
CA LEU A 320 -27.47 19.71 -14.95
C LEU A 320 -28.49 18.86 -15.72
N ILE A 321 -28.70 17.60 -15.32
CA ILE A 321 -29.58 16.67 -16.03
C ILE A 321 -31.03 16.85 -15.62
N PHE A 322 -31.30 17.00 -14.31
CA PHE A 322 -32.65 16.92 -13.79
C PHE A 322 -33.28 18.28 -13.48
N LEU A 323 -32.53 19.39 -13.48
CA LEU A 323 -33.10 20.74 -13.25
C LEU A 323 -34.36 21.03 -14.10
N PRO A 324 -34.43 20.69 -15.40
CA PRO A 324 -35.62 20.93 -16.21
C PRO A 324 -36.83 20.07 -15.85
N GLN A 325 -36.63 18.94 -15.17
CA GLN A 325 -37.68 17.95 -14.85
C GLN A 325 -38.22 18.13 -13.43
N MET A 326 -37.52 18.88 -12.59
CA MET A 326 -37.79 18.96 -11.16
C MET A 326 -38.73 20.11 -10.76
N GLU A 327 -39.11 21.01 -11.69
CA GLU A 327 -40.01 22.15 -11.44
C GLU A 327 -41.36 21.77 -10.81
N TYR A 328 -41.81 20.52 -10.98
CA TYR A 328 -43.13 20.06 -10.53
C TYR A 328 -43.09 19.15 -9.29
N ARG A 329 -41.91 18.93 -8.68
CA ARG A 329 -41.74 17.97 -7.58
C ARG A 329 -41.69 18.68 -6.22
N ILE A 330 -42.54 18.23 -5.28
CA ILE A 330 -42.53 18.72 -3.89
C ILE A 330 -41.19 18.32 -3.27
N GLY A 331 -40.35 19.31 -2.94
CA GLY A 331 -38.99 19.11 -2.42
C GLY A 331 -37.85 19.58 -3.33
N PHE A 332 -38.15 20.05 -4.56
CA PHE A 332 -37.13 20.48 -5.52
C PHE A 332 -36.14 21.53 -4.99
N LEU A 333 -36.62 22.53 -4.24
CA LEU A 333 -35.74 23.55 -3.66
C LEU A 333 -34.75 22.95 -2.65
N LEU A 334 -35.16 21.92 -1.91
CA LEU A 334 -34.31 21.21 -0.96
C LEU A 334 -33.26 20.39 -1.71
N ASP A 335 -33.65 19.69 -2.77
CA ASP A 335 -32.72 18.90 -3.60
C ASP A 335 -31.65 19.81 -4.23
N ILE A 336 -32.05 20.93 -4.84
CA ILE A 336 -31.09 21.93 -5.37
C ILE A 336 -30.17 22.44 -4.26
N PHE A 337 -30.74 22.79 -3.10
CA PHE A 337 -29.95 23.32 -2.00
C PHE A 337 -28.91 22.29 -1.52
N LEU A 338 -29.29 21.02 -1.39
CA LEU A 338 -28.37 19.95 -1.02
C LEU A 338 -27.28 19.74 -2.08
N ASP A 339 -27.63 19.76 -3.37
CA ASP A 339 -26.65 19.63 -4.45
C ASP A 339 -25.63 20.78 -4.43
N ILE A 340 -26.11 22.02 -4.30
CA ILE A 340 -25.24 23.21 -4.20
C ILE A 340 -24.37 23.12 -2.95
N LEU A 341 -24.94 22.71 -1.81
CA LEU A 341 -24.19 22.52 -0.56
C LEU A 341 -23.09 21.47 -0.73
N CYS A 342 -23.39 20.33 -1.35
CA CYS A 342 -22.42 19.28 -1.67
C CYS A 342 -21.29 19.79 -2.56
N ILE A 343 -21.60 20.60 -3.58
CA ILE A 343 -20.60 21.22 -4.45
C ILE A 343 -19.71 22.18 -3.65
N ILE A 344 -20.28 23.05 -2.82
CA ILE A 344 -19.53 24.01 -2.01
C ILE A 344 -18.60 23.29 -1.03
N ILE A 345 -19.12 22.30 -0.31
CA ILE A 345 -18.35 21.49 0.65
C ILE A 345 -17.25 20.73 -0.09
N GLY A 346 -17.57 20.07 -1.20
CA GLY A 346 -16.59 19.35 -2.01
C GLY A 346 -15.46 20.25 -2.50
N MET A 347 -15.80 21.43 -3.03
CA MET A 347 -14.80 22.43 -3.47
C MET A 347 -13.96 22.97 -2.31
N PHE A 348 -14.54 23.18 -1.13
CA PHE A 348 -13.80 23.57 0.06
C PHE A 348 -12.73 22.52 0.42
N PHE A 349 -13.11 21.24 0.49
CA PHE A 349 -12.18 20.16 0.79
C PHE A 349 -11.10 20.01 -0.29
N VAL A 350 -11.45 20.17 -1.56
CA VAL A 350 -10.47 20.13 -2.67
C VAL A 350 -9.45 21.26 -2.51
N ILE A 351 -9.89 22.51 -2.35
CA ILE A 351 -8.98 23.66 -2.30
C ILE A 351 -8.14 23.64 -1.01
N TYR A 352 -8.79 23.58 0.15
CA TYR A 352 -8.10 23.64 1.42
C TYR A 352 -7.26 22.38 1.66
N GLY A 353 -7.80 21.21 1.33
CA GLY A 353 -7.09 19.94 1.45
C GLY A 353 -5.90 19.84 0.51
N PHE A 354 -6.01 20.31 -0.73
CA PHE A 354 -4.87 20.37 -1.64
C PHE A 354 -3.75 21.25 -1.07
N ILE A 355 -4.09 22.45 -0.58
CA ILE A 355 -3.09 23.36 0.02
C ILE A 355 -2.40 22.71 1.21
N CYS A 356 -3.16 22.13 2.16
CA CYS A 356 -2.60 21.48 3.34
C CYS A 356 -1.68 20.30 2.99
N ASN A 357 -2.12 19.41 2.09
CA ASN A 357 -1.32 18.23 1.73
C ASN A 357 -0.09 18.59 0.91
N VAL A 358 -0.17 19.58 0.00
CA VAL A 358 1.00 20.05 -0.76
C VAL A 358 2.01 20.75 0.15
N GLN A 359 1.56 21.56 1.11
CA GLN A 359 2.45 22.17 2.10
C GLN A 359 3.14 21.10 2.96
N HIS A 360 2.43 20.02 3.31
CA HIS A 360 3.02 18.90 4.05
C HIS A 360 4.05 18.14 3.20
N LEU A 361 3.77 17.94 1.91
CA LEU A 361 4.69 17.26 0.99
C LEU A 361 5.98 18.04 0.73
N MET A 362 5.93 19.38 0.76
CA MET A 362 7.09 20.25 0.58
C MET A 362 7.96 20.39 1.83
N ARG A 363 7.51 19.90 2.99
CA ARG A 363 8.29 19.81 4.24
C ARG A 363 8.95 18.44 4.36
#